data_AF-I8TSK1-F1
#
_entry.id   AF-I8TSK1-F1
#
_cell.length_a   1.000
_cell.length_b   1.000
_cell.length_c   1.000
_cell.angle_alpha   90.00
_cell.angle_beta   90.00
_cell.angle_gamma   90.00
#
_symmetry.space_group_name_H-M   'P 1'
#
loop_
_entity.id
_entity.type
_entity.pdbx_description
1 polymer ?
#
loop_
_entity_poly.entity_id
_entity_poly.type
_entity_poly.pdbx_seq_one_letter_code
_entity_poly.pdbx_strand_id
1 'polypeptide(L)'
;MRKKLVFTFVMAFMVSIFSTAFAAEAITVKGSGSVDKNYISCFAGQKPFSDGASVIKPVVDSKGVLTIKYELQKGGWLGATCEQFQEDWSNFTGLQFSIAGGTGNKIRLELSDGNGVSYEFIFVDDSAKGKLVTVPFKDFKVRTDYQPAEADTDNPFSLTPVRTLNISPLSGKGTLIFSNMKLYK
;
A
#
# COMPACT_ATOMS: atom_id res chain seq x y z
N MET A 1 12.65 59.42 -59.06
CA MET A 1 11.45 58.95 -58.32
C MET A 1 11.16 57.49 -58.66
N ARG A 2 11.55 56.54 -57.80
CA ARG A 2 11.05 55.14 -57.80
C ARG A 2 10.95 54.71 -56.33
N LYS A 3 9.72 54.34 -55.93
CA LYS A 3 9.31 54.04 -54.55
C LYS A 3 9.98 52.75 -54.07
N LYS A 4 10.60 52.76 -52.89
CA LYS A 4 11.05 51.54 -52.19
C LYS A 4 9.84 50.91 -51.51
N LEU A 5 9.53 49.67 -51.90
CA LEU A 5 8.51 48.83 -51.28
C LEU A 5 9.13 48.22 -50.01
N VAL A 6 8.57 48.53 -48.84
CA VAL A 6 8.95 47.91 -47.57
C VAL A 6 8.10 46.64 -47.42
N PHE A 7 8.74 45.48 -47.43
CA PHE A 7 8.10 44.21 -47.07
C PHE A 7 8.23 44.02 -45.57
N THR A 8 7.12 44.16 -44.84
CA THR A 8 7.02 43.79 -43.43
C THR A 8 6.83 42.27 -43.34
N PHE A 9 7.84 41.56 -42.83
CA PHE A 9 7.76 40.13 -42.54
C PHE A 9 7.16 39.96 -41.14
N VAL A 10 5.90 39.55 -41.05
CA VAL A 10 5.28 39.19 -39.76
C VAL A 10 5.60 37.72 -39.50
N MET A 11 6.51 37.47 -38.57
CA MET A 11 6.83 36.12 -38.10
C MET A 11 5.84 35.74 -36.99
N ALA A 12 4.83 34.94 -37.35
CA ALA A 12 3.91 34.35 -36.38
C ALA A 12 4.58 33.15 -35.69
N PHE A 13 4.99 33.32 -34.44
CA PHE A 13 5.40 32.21 -33.58
C PHE A 13 4.14 31.49 -33.07
N MET A 14 3.79 30.36 -33.67
CA MET A 14 2.87 29.41 -33.04
C MET A 14 3.64 28.60 -31.99
N VAL A 15 3.39 28.88 -30.72
CA VAL A 15 3.81 28.02 -29.61
C VAL A 15 2.77 26.92 -29.49
N SER A 16 3.05 25.76 -30.08
CA SER A 16 2.26 24.54 -29.89
C SER A 16 2.62 23.93 -28.53
N ILE A 17 1.78 24.18 -27.53
CA ILE A 17 1.89 23.54 -26.23
C ILE A 17 1.36 22.10 -26.40
N PHE A 18 2.25 21.13 -26.61
CA PHE A 18 1.88 19.72 -26.49
C PHE A 18 1.84 19.34 -25.01
N SER A 19 0.71 19.55 -24.34
CA SER A 19 0.44 18.88 -23.07
C SER A 19 -0.06 17.47 -23.38
N THR A 20 0.83 16.49 -23.42
CA THR A 20 0.41 15.09 -23.29
C THR A 20 0.08 14.85 -21.83
N ALA A 21 -1.17 15.11 -21.44
CA ALA A 21 -1.72 14.51 -20.24
C ALA A 21 -1.83 13.01 -20.54
N PHE A 22 -0.89 12.21 -20.03
CA PHE A 22 -1.12 10.77 -19.94
C PHE A 22 -2.26 10.60 -18.94
N ALA A 23 -3.47 10.33 -19.43
CA ALA A 23 -4.53 9.85 -18.56
C ALA A 23 -4.00 8.55 -17.93
N ALA A 24 -3.87 8.53 -16.60
CA ALA A 24 -3.59 7.29 -15.89
C ALA A 24 -4.67 6.26 -16.30
N GLU A 25 -4.24 5.05 -16.67
CA GLU A 25 -5.18 3.97 -16.97
C GLU A 25 -6.17 3.81 -15.81
N ALA A 26 -7.46 3.74 -16.13
CA ALA A 26 -8.49 3.54 -15.13
C ALA A 26 -8.22 2.25 -14.36
N ILE A 27 -8.13 2.33 -13.03
CA ILE A 27 -7.89 1.16 -12.18
C ILE A 27 -9.14 0.28 -12.21
N THR A 28 -8.98 -0.94 -12.71
CA THR A 28 -10.07 -1.93 -12.80
C THR A 28 -10.30 -2.62 -11.46
N VAL A 29 -11.54 -2.61 -10.96
CA VAL A 29 -11.96 -3.46 -9.84
C VAL A 29 -12.06 -4.90 -10.32
N LYS A 30 -11.31 -5.83 -9.70
CA LYS A 30 -11.23 -7.26 -10.09
C LYS A 30 -12.17 -8.17 -9.30
N GLY A 31 -12.78 -7.67 -8.22
CA GLY A 31 -13.70 -8.46 -7.40
C GLY A 31 -14.24 -7.68 -6.21
N SER A 32 -14.87 -8.40 -5.28
CA SER A 32 -15.41 -7.85 -4.04
C SER A 32 -14.74 -8.51 -2.84
N GLY A 33 -14.61 -7.77 -1.74
CA GLY A 33 -14.17 -8.33 -0.47
C GLY A 33 -15.11 -9.41 0.06
N SER A 34 -14.62 -10.25 0.97
CA SER A 34 -15.43 -11.26 1.66
C SER A 34 -15.00 -11.47 3.12
N VAL A 35 -15.97 -11.65 4.02
CA VAL A 35 -15.72 -12.04 5.42
C VAL A 35 -15.19 -13.48 5.55
N ASP A 36 -15.43 -14.31 4.54
CA ASP A 36 -15.01 -15.71 4.54
C ASP A 36 -13.57 -15.87 4.04
N LYS A 37 -13.06 -14.87 3.32
CA LYS A 37 -11.71 -14.89 2.75
C LYS A 37 -10.65 -14.60 3.83
N ASN A 38 -9.68 -15.51 3.97
CA ASN A 38 -8.47 -15.25 4.75
C ASN A 38 -7.40 -14.60 3.86
N TYR A 39 -7.18 -13.30 4.06
CA TYR A 39 -6.24 -12.49 3.28
C TYR A 39 -4.76 -12.83 3.54
N ILE A 40 -4.43 -13.65 4.54
CA ILE A 40 -3.05 -14.17 4.70
C ILE A 40 -2.58 -14.95 3.46
N SER A 41 -3.48 -15.69 2.82
CA SER A 41 -3.17 -16.47 1.62
C SER A 41 -2.52 -15.64 0.51
N CYS A 42 -2.83 -14.34 0.44
CA CYS A 42 -2.29 -13.42 -0.56
C CYS A 42 -0.79 -13.11 -0.37
N PHE A 43 -0.25 -13.27 0.84
CA PHE A 43 1.19 -13.11 1.10
C PHE A 43 2.02 -14.33 0.66
N ALA A 44 1.37 -15.46 0.34
CA ALA A 44 2.07 -16.68 -0.04
C ALA A 44 2.80 -16.50 -1.37
N GLY A 45 4.10 -16.83 -1.40
CA GLY A 45 4.92 -16.76 -2.62
C GLY A 45 5.28 -15.35 -3.10
N GLN A 46 4.79 -14.31 -2.41
CA GLN A 46 5.13 -12.93 -2.76
C GLN A 46 6.56 -12.59 -2.35
N LYS A 47 7.29 -11.90 -3.24
CA LYS A 47 8.62 -11.38 -2.92
C LYS A 47 8.46 -10.16 -2.01
N PRO A 48 9.03 -10.17 -0.78
CA PRO A 48 8.99 -8.98 0.05
C PRO A 48 9.90 -7.87 -0.50
N PHE A 49 9.71 -6.65 -0.01
CA PHE A 49 10.58 -5.51 -0.32
C PHE A 49 11.50 -5.18 0.86
N SER A 50 12.68 -4.64 0.56
CA SER A 50 13.67 -4.17 1.55
C SER A 50 14.74 -3.30 0.91
N ASP A 51 15.40 -2.48 1.72
CA ASP A 51 16.58 -1.67 1.35
C ASP A 51 17.85 -2.48 0.99
N GLY A 52 17.81 -3.82 1.11
CA GLY A 52 18.92 -4.73 0.83
C GLY A 52 19.87 -4.96 2.00
N ALA A 53 19.91 -4.07 3.00
CA ALA A 53 20.66 -4.27 4.25
C ALA A 53 19.78 -4.92 5.34
N SER A 54 18.48 -4.60 5.31
CA SER A 54 17.43 -5.14 6.13
C SER A 54 16.92 -6.47 5.56
N VAL A 55 16.51 -7.37 6.45
CA VAL A 55 16.10 -8.73 6.08
C VAL A 55 14.67 -8.97 6.51
N ILE A 56 13.84 -9.49 5.61
CA ILE A 56 12.49 -9.94 5.91
C ILE A 56 12.18 -11.24 5.16
N LYS A 57 11.57 -12.20 5.84
CA LYS A 57 11.25 -13.53 5.31
C LYS A 57 9.82 -13.92 5.71
N PRO A 58 8.80 -13.51 4.93
CA PRO A 58 7.43 -13.99 5.10
C PRO A 58 7.28 -15.42 4.58
N VAL A 59 6.60 -16.27 5.34
CA VAL A 59 6.23 -17.63 4.94
C VAL A 59 4.79 -17.88 5.38
N VAL A 60 3.95 -18.29 4.44
CA VAL A 60 2.60 -18.78 4.73
C VAL A 60 2.63 -20.29 4.75
N ASP A 61 2.19 -20.89 5.86
CA ASP A 61 2.15 -22.35 6.00
C ASP A 61 0.84 -22.97 5.46
N SER A 62 0.75 -24.30 5.49
CA SER A 62 -0.43 -25.04 5.03
C SER A 62 -1.69 -24.82 5.87
N LYS A 63 -1.56 -24.20 7.06
CA LYS A 63 -2.68 -23.82 7.92
C LYS A 63 -3.14 -22.39 7.67
N GLY A 64 -2.53 -21.67 6.73
CA GLY A 64 -2.84 -20.28 6.44
C GLY A 64 -2.36 -19.33 7.53
N VAL A 65 -1.28 -19.66 8.22
CA VAL A 65 -0.58 -18.81 9.17
C VAL A 65 0.61 -18.15 8.48
N LEU A 66 0.74 -16.83 8.61
CA LEU A 66 1.86 -16.06 8.10
C LEU A 66 2.90 -15.86 9.20
N THR A 67 4.09 -16.42 9.02
CA THR A 67 5.26 -16.14 9.87
C THR A 67 6.20 -15.18 9.17
N ILE A 68 6.54 -14.07 9.80
CA ILE A 68 7.49 -13.07 9.29
C ILE A 68 8.70 -13.03 10.21
N LYS A 69 9.85 -13.54 9.75
CA LYS A 69 11.13 -13.31 10.42
C LYS A 69 11.76 -12.05 9.84
N TYR A 70 12.19 -11.12 10.69
CA TYR A 70 12.73 -9.84 10.24
C TYR A 70 13.90 -9.34 11.09
N GLU A 71 14.73 -8.52 10.46
CA GLU A 71 15.76 -7.70 11.06
C GLU A 71 15.83 -6.38 10.29
N LEU A 72 15.36 -5.30 10.90
CA LEU A 72 15.36 -3.95 10.34
C LEU A 72 16.61 -3.21 10.78
N GLN A 73 17.40 -2.74 9.81
CA GLN A 73 18.54 -1.88 10.09
C GLN A 73 18.08 -0.47 10.47
N LYS A 74 18.89 0.24 11.27
CA LYS A 74 18.56 1.59 11.71
C LYS A 74 18.40 2.53 10.50
N GLY A 75 17.24 3.16 10.38
CA GLY A 75 16.91 4.04 9.24
C GLY A 75 16.56 3.29 7.95
N GLY A 76 16.50 1.96 8.00
CA GLY A 76 16.16 1.11 6.88
C GLY A 76 14.66 0.98 6.64
N TRP A 77 14.31 0.15 5.66
CA TRP A 77 12.93 -0.19 5.33
C TRP A 77 12.81 -1.62 4.81
N LEU A 78 11.69 -2.26 5.14
CA LEU A 78 11.32 -3.61 4.71
C LEU A 78 9.81 -3.81 4.83
N GLY A 79 9.25 -4.79 4.12
CA GLY A 79 7.87 -5.19 4.32
C GLY A 79 7.46 -6.45 3.55
N ALA A 80 6.48 -7.16 4.10
CA ALA A 80 5.82 -8.28 3.43
C ALA A 80 4.63 -7.72 2.65
N THR A 81 4.48 -8.15 1.40
CA THR A 81 3.48 -7.61 0.47
C THR A 81 2.43 -8.66 0.12
N CYS A 82 1.19 -8.20 -0.01
CA CYS A 82 0.06 -8.89 -0.59
C CYS A 82 -0.49 -7.98 -1.69
N GLU A 83 -0.32 -8.41 -2.94
CA GLU A 83 -0.62 -7.58 -4.10
C GLU A 83 -1.76 -8.16 -4.95
N GLN A 84 -2.31 -7.30 -5.81
CA GLN A 84 -3.07 -7.65 -7.02
C GLN A 84 -4.45 -8.31 -6.82
N PHE A 85 -5.11 -8.16 -5.66
CA PHE A 85 -6.52 -8.55 -5.54
C PHE A 85 -7.49 -7.48 -6.08
N GLN A 86 -7.17 -6.18 -5.98
CA GLN A 86 -7.97 -5.05 -6.49
C GLN A 86 -9.48 -5.22 -6.22
N GLU A 87 -9.85 -5.35 -4.95
CA GLU A 87 -11.23 -5.66 -4.54
C GLU A 87 -11.96 -4.44 -4.02
N ASP A 88 -13.26 -4.38 -4.26
CA ASP A 88 -14.15 -3.43 -3.59
C ASP A 88 -14.42 -3.86 -2.14
N TRP A 89 -13.95 -3.05 -1.19
CA TRP A 89 -14.14 -3.24 0.24
C TRP A 89 -15.08 -2.21 0.86
N SER A 90 -15.78 -1.41 0.05
CA SER A 90 -16.64 -0.31 0.52
C SER A 90 -17.79 -0.75 1.46
N ASN A 91 -18.22 -2.01 1.36
CA ASN A 91 -19.29 -2.59 2.19
C ASN A 91 -18.81 -3.20 3.51
N PHE A 92 -17.57 -2.94 3.92
CA PHE A 92 -16.97 -3.49 5.14
C PHE A 92 -16.48 -2.38 6.07
N THR A 93 -16.43 -2.68 7.37
CA THR A 93 -16.03 -1.72 8.40
C THR A 93 -14.51 -1.72 8.62
N GLY A 94 -13.84 -2.85 8.39
CA GLY A 94 -12.40 -2.93 8.54
C GLY A 94 -11.82 -4.34 8.39
N LEU A 95 -10.58 -4.48 8.84
CA LEU A 95 -9.84 -5.74 8.93
C LEU A 95 -9.71 -6.19 10.38
N GLN A 96 -9.69 -7.50 10.60
CA GLN A 96 -9.29 -8.10 11.86
C GLN A 96 -8.31 -9.24 11.63
N PHE A 97 -7.38 -9.44 12.57
CA PHE A 97 -6.41 -10.52 12.52
C PHE A 97 -5.89 -10.83 13.92
N SER A 98 -5.43 -12.05 14.12
CA SER A 98 -4.65 -12.41 15.30
C SER A 98 -3.17 -12.20 15.02
N ILE A 99 -2.45 -11.58 15.95
CA ILE A 99 -0.98 -11.48 15.91
C ILE A 99 -0.37 -12.03 17.19
N ALA A 100 0.71 -12.80 17.04
CA ALA A 100 1.61 -13.21 18.12
C ALA A 100 3.08 -12.95 17.75
N GLY A 101 3.92 -12.74 18.74
CA GLY A 101 5.36 -12.55 18.58
C GLY A 101 5.96 -11.98 19.84
N GLY A 102 5.29 -10.95 20.39
CA GLY A 102 5.71 -10.29 21.63
C GLY A 102 7.03 -9.55 21.49
N THR A 103 7.33 -9.04 20.28
CA THR A 103 8.59 -8.34 19.99
C THR A 103 8.69 -6.96 20.63
N GLY A 104 7.57 -6.38 21.05
CA GLY A 104 7.46 -5.01 21.56
C GLY A 104 7.61 -3.92 20.49
N ASN A 105 7.85 -4.30 19.23
CA ASN A 105 8.03 -3.37 18.13
C ASN A 105 6.69 -2.86 17.58
N LYS A 106 6.72 -1.64 17.04
CA LYS A 106 5.60 -1.11 16.25
C LYS A 106 5.58 -1.78 14.88
N ILE A 107 4.40 -2.21 14.46
CA ILE A 107 4.13 -2.83 13.18
C ILE A 107 3.15 -1.94 12.42
N ARG A 108 3.49 -1.61 11.18
CA ARG A 108 2.62 -0.95 10.22
C ARG A 108 1.85 -2.01 9.45
N LEU A 109 0.53 -1.94 9.50
CA LEU A 109 -0.35 -2.47 8.46
C LEU A 109 -0.63 -1.33 7.49
N GLU A 110 -0.27 -1.50 6.24
CA GLU A 110 -0.52 -0.54 5.18
C GLU A 110 -1.48 -1.12 4.15
N LEU A 111 -2.32 -0.26 3.58
CA LEU A 111 -3.11 -0.54 2.40
C LEU A 111 -2.88 0.57 1.35
N SER A 112 -2.93 0.21 0.08
CA SER A 112 -3.03 1.18 -1.02
C SER A 112 -4.47 1.22 -1.53
N ASP A 113 -5.00 2.43 -1.66
CA ASP A 113 -6.40 2.70 -1.98
C ASP A 113 -6.64 2.82 -3.50
N GLY A 114 -7.87 3.11 -3.91
CA GLY A 114 -8.23 3.23 -5.33
C GLY A 114 -7.47 4.33 -6.09
N ASN A 115 -6.92 5.32 -5.39
CA ASN A 115 -6.13 6.42 -5.94
C ASN A 115 -4.62 6.12 -5.91
N GLY A 116 -4.24 4.93 -5.43
CA GLY A 116 -2.84 4.56 -5.21
C GLY A 116 -2.19 5.17 -3.97
N VAL A 117 -2.96 5.87 -3.15
CA VAL A 117 -2.47 6.47 -1.91
C VAL A 117 -2.27 5.37 -0.87
N SER A 118 -1.10 5.36 -0.25
CA SER A 118 -0.77 4.48 0.86
C SER A 118 -1.30 5.05 2.17
N TYR A 119 -2.09 4.24 2.88
CA TYR A 119 -2.57 4.53 4.23
C TYR A 119 -2.00 3.52 5.21
N GLU A 120 -1.74 3.95 6.44
CA GLU A 120 -1.22 3.12 7.51
C GLU A 120 -2.13 3.06 8.74
N PHE A 121 -2.06 1.91 9.40
CA PHE A 121 -2.46 1.72 10.78
C PHE A 121 -1.28 1.09 11.53
N ILE A 122 -0.88 1.70 12.65
CA ILE A 122 0.27 1.26 13.43
C ILE A 122 -0.22 0.68 14.76
N PHE A 123 0.26 -0.53 15.07
CA PHE A 123 -0.01 -1.20 16.33
C PHE A 123 1.28 -1.79 16.92
N VAL A 124 1.23 -2.23 18.18
CA VAL A 124 2.38 -2.84 18.86
C VAL A 124 2.20 -4.36 18.93
N ASP A 125 3.25 -5.13 18.59
CA ASP A 125 3.30 -6.57 18.83
C ASP A 125 3.75 -6.85 20.28
N ASP A 126 2.81 -6.75 21.22
CA ASP A 126 3.04 -6.85 22.68
C ASP A 126 2.62 -8.19 23.28
N SER A 127 2.12 -9.13 22.47
CA SER A 127 1.58 -10.40 22.96
C SER A 127 2.30 -11.60 22.36
N ALA A 128 3.11 -12.28 23.17
CA ALA A 128 3.69 -13.57 22.78
C ALA A 128 2.63 -14.69 22.70
N LYS A 129 1.52 -14.58 23.45
CA LYS A 129 0.43 -15.57 23.46
C LYS A 129 -0.59 -15.36 22.33
N GLY A 130 -0.46 -14.28 21.58
CA GLY A 130 -1.43 -13.85 20.59
C GLY A 130 -2.43 -12.85 21.14
N LYS A 131 -2.89 -11.95 20.28
CA LYS A 131 -4.04 -11.06 20.53
C LYS A 131 -4.81 -10.82 19.24
N LEU A 132 -6.11 -10.56 19.36
CA LEU A 132 -6.92 -10.06 18.25
C LEU A 132 -6.66 -8.56 18.09
N VAL A 133 -6.42 -8.14 16.85
CA VAL A 133 -6.35 -6.74 16.45
C VAL A 133 -7.50 -6.48 15.50
N THR A 134 -8.29 -5.45 15.79
CA THR A 134 -9.40 -4.98 14.96
C THR A 134 -9.04 -3.59 14.46
N VAL A 135 -9.06 -3.41 13.14
CA VAL A 135 -8.63 -2.19 12.46
C VAL A 135 -9.78 -1.65 11.62
N PRO A 136 -10.57 -0.70 12.15
CA PRO A 136 -11.55 0.04 11.36
C PRO A 136 -10.89 0.81 10.21
N PHE A 137 -11.49 0.83 9.02
CA PHE A 137 -10.92 1.57 7.88
C PHE A 137 -10.79 3.07 8.14
N LYS A 138 -11.71 3.65 8.92
CA LYS A 138 -11.65 5.07 9.34
C LYS A 138 -10.41 5.43 10.19
N ASP A 139 -9.75 4.43 10.78
CA ASP A 139 -8.60 4.63 11.65
C ASP A 139 -7.28 4.64 10.89
N PHE A 140 -7.29 4.20 9.62
CA PHE A 140 -6.16 4.38 8.72
C PHE A 140 -5.86 5.87 8.50
N LYS A 141 -4.57 6.20 8.41
CA LYS A 141 -4.07 7.55 8.17
C LYS A 141 -3.19 7.56 6.93
N VAL A 142 -3.24 8.62 6.14
CA VAL A 142 -2.34 8.80 4.99
C VAL A 142 -0.90 8.70 5.49
N ARG A 143 -0.07 7.90 4.83
CA ARG A 143 1.36 7.85 5.15
C ARG A 143 2.01 9.19 4.83
N THR A 144 2.81 9.70 5.77
CA THR A 144 3.47 11.01 5.66
C THR A 144 4.97 10.91 5.34
N ASP A 145 5.55 9.72 5.52
CA ASP A 145 6.96 9.44 5.25
C ASP A 145 7.23 9.02 3.81
N TYR A 146 6.21 8.50 3.11
CA TYR A 146 6.30 8.05 1.71
C TYR A 146 4.93 7.96 1.04
N GLN A 147 4.86 8.33 -0.24
CA GLN A 147 3.80 7.97 -1.17
C GLN A 147 4.42 7.53 -2.51
N PRO A 148 3.81 6.58 -3.24
CA PRO A 148 4.15 6.34 -4.63
C PRO A 148 4.02 7.62 -5.46
N ALA A 149 4.87 7.81 -6.48
CA ALA A 149 4.89 9.06 -7.25
C ALA A 149 3.58 9.31 -8.04
N GLU A 150 2.84 8.24 -8.32
CA GLU A 150 1.60 8.21 -9.09
C GLU A 150 0.37 8.17 -8.18
N ALA A 151 0.55 8.29 -6.86
CA ALA A 151 -0.56 8.39 -5.91
C ALA A 151 -1.25 9.74 -6.06
N ASP A 152 -2.56 9.71 -6.26
CA ASP A 152 -3.38 10.92 -6.32
C ASP A 152 -3.92 11.26 -4.93
N THR A 153 -3.19 12.13 -4.23
CA THR A 153 -3.52 12.57 -2.87
C THR A 153 -4.62 13.64 -2.80
N ASP A 154 -5.05 14.18 -3.95
CA ASP A 154 -6.09 15.21 -4.00
C ASP A 154 -7.50 14.59 -3.92
N ASN A 155 -7.60 13.28 -4.18
CA ASN A 155 -8.85 12.53 -4.09
C ASN A 155 -9.08 11.91 -2.69
N PRO A 156 -10.34 11.76 -2.26
CA PRO A 156 -10.66 11.19 -0.97
C PRO A 156 -10.31 9.70 -0.90
N PHE A 157 -10.08 9.22 0.33
CA PHE A 157 -9.81 7.80 0.60
C PHE A 157 -10.86 6.88 -0.03
N SER A 158 -10.41 5.95 -0.87
CA SER A 158 -11.28 5.03 -1.61
C SER A 158 -11.00 3.55 -1.33
N LEU A 159 -12.02 2.81 -0.89
CA LEU A 159 -11.98 1.35 -0.75
C LEU A 159 -12.37 0.62 -2.04
N THR A 160 -12.50 1.34 -3.16
CA THR A 160 -12.95 0.81 -4.45
C THR A 160 -11.94 1.17 -5.54
N PRO A 161 -10.95 0.30 -5.81
CA PRO A 161 -10.59 -0.89 -5.02
C PRO A 161 -9.54 -0.60 -3.94
N VAL A 162 -9.48 -1.46 -2.91
CA VAL A 162 -8.23 -1.66 -2.17
C VAL A 162 -7.29 -2.50 -3.04
N ARG A 163 -6.06 -2.01 -3.23
CA ARG A 163 -5.10 -2.55 -4.20
C ARG A 163 -4.12 -3.55 -3.61
N THR A 164 -3.59 -3.23 -2.42
CA THR A 164 -2.52 -3.99 -1.76
C THR A 164 -2.67 -3.96 -0.25
N LEU A 165 -2.04 -4.92 0.42
CA LEU A 165 -1.75 -4.88 1.86
C LEU A 165 -0.26 -5.09 2.08
N ASN A 166 0.33 -4.32 2.99
CA ASN A 166 1.72 -4.45 3.39
C ASN A 166 1.85 -4.58 4.92
N ILE A 167 2.76 -5.44 5.39
CA ILE A 167 3.09 -5.58 6.81
C ILE A 167 4.56 -5.23 7.00
N SER A 168 4.83 -4.16 7.75
CA SER A 168 6.18 -3.63 7.95
C SER A 168 6.48 -3.41 9.45
N PRO A 169 7.36 -4.21 10.07
CA PRO A 169 8.01 -3.83 11.32
C PRO A 169 8.73 -2.48 11.17
N LEU A 170 8.61 -1.62 12.17
CA LEU A 170 9.19 -0.26 12.14
C LEU A 170 10.47 -0.13 12.98
N SER A 171 10.88 -1.19 13.67
CA SER A 171 12.11 -1.23 14.46
C SER A 171 12.56 -2.65 14.74
N GLY A 172 13.86 -2.81 15.01
CA GLY A 172 14.41 -3.99 15.66
C GLY A 172 14.37 -5.26 14.81
N LYS A 173 14.32 -6.41 15.49
CA LYS A 173 14.30 -7.74 14.88
C LYS A 173 13.37 -8.66 15.65
N GLY A 174 12.85 -9.68 14.99
CA GLY A 174 11.98 -10.65 15.65
C GLY A 174 11.27 -11.60 14.70
N THR A 175 10.27 -12.27 15.24
CA THR A 175 9.35 -13.12 14.49
C THR A 175 7.92 -12.70 14.81
N LEU A 176 7.15 -12.36 13.78
CA LEU A 176 5.71 -12.11 13.88
C LEU A 176 4.95 -13.31 13.33
N ILE A 177 3.80 -13.61 13.92
CA ILE A 177 2.91 -14.70 13.52
C ILE A 177 1.51 -14.11 13.38
N PHE A 178 1.00 -14.04 12.16
CA PHE A 178 -0.34 -13.59 11.84
C PHE A 178 -1.24 -14.78 11.51
N SER A 179 -2.48 -14.76 11.99
CA SER A 179 -3.52 -15.72 11.60
C SER A 179 -4.87 -15.02 11.44
N ASN A 180 -5.77 -15.64 10.66
CA ASN A 180 -7.16 -15.22 10.50
C ASN A 180 -7.35 -13.75 10.07
N MET A 181 -6.58 -13.27 9.09
CA MET A 181 -6.76 -11.92 8.55
C MET A 181 -8.01 -11.87 7.66
N LYS A 182 -9.06 -11.21 8.13
CA LYS A 182 -10.38 -11.18 7.47
C LYS A 182 -11.00 -9.80 7.51
N LEU A 183 -11.88 -9.52 6.57
CA LEU A 183 -12.77 -8.37 6.65
C LEU A 183 -13.89 -8.61 7.67
N TYR A 184 -14.40 -7.53 8.27
CA TYR A 184 -15.60 -7.55 9.11
C TYR A 184 -16.55 -6.41 8.75
N LYS A 185 -17.81 -6.56 9.13
CA LYS A 185 -18.88 -5.56 8.98
C LYS A 185 -19.19 -4.90 10.31
#